data_AF-X1GEH1-F1
#
_entry.id   AF-X1GEH1-F1
#
_cell.length_a   1.000
_cell.length_b   1.000
_cell.length_c   1.000
_cell.angle_alpha   90.00
_cell.angle_beta   90.00
_cell.angle_gamma   90.00
#
_symmetry.space_group_name_H-M   'P 1'
#
loop_
_entity.id
_entity.type
_entity.pdbx_description
1 polymer ?
#
loop_
_entity_poly.entity_id
_entity_poly.type
_entity_poly.pdbx_seq_one_letter_code
_entity_poly.pdbx_strand_id
1 'polypeptide(L)' 'GQGAINKKDFKKAIRLRYELMGWNPDNGIPTPAKLIELGLDWLIEEVSR' A
#
# COMPACT_ATOMS: atom_id res chain seq x y z
N GLY A 1 24.92 12.45 -3.71
CA GLY A 1 25.50 11.84 -2.50
C GLY A 1 25.49 10.33 -2.62
N GLN A 2 26.51 9.64 -2.12
CA GLN A 2 26.74 8.17 -2.22
C GLN A 2 25.71 7.29 -1.48
N GLY A 3 24.54 7.83 -1.08
CA GLY A 3 23.46 7.11 -0.39
C GLY A 3 22.10 7.18 -1.11
N ALA A 4 22.05 7.69 -2.34
CA ALA A 4 20.79 7.76 -3.08
C ALA A 4 20.39 6.36 -3.59
N ILE A 5 19.26 5.84 -3.10
CA ILE A 5 18.67 4.61 -3.63
C ILE A 5 18.27 4.81 -5.09
N ASN A 6 18.49 3.78 -5.92
CA ASN A 6 18.03 3.79 -7.30
C ASN A 6 16.49 3.89 -7.33
N LYS A 7 15.95 4.79 -8.15
CA LYS A 7 14.49 5.01 -8.30
C LYS A 7 13.72 3.72 -8.60
N LYS A 8 14.29 2.81 -9.40
CA LYS A 8 13.69 1.52 -9.74
C LYS A 8 13.60 0.61 -8.51
N ASP A 9 14.68 0.54 -7.74
CA ASP A 9 14.73 -0.35 -6.57
C ASP A 9 13.86 0.20 -5.44
N PHE A 10 13.81 1.52 -5.28
CA PHE A 10 12.86 2.16 -4.37
C PHE A 10 11.40 1.85 -4.74
N LYS A 11 11.04 1.97 -6.03
CA LYS A 11 9.69 1.62 -6.51
C LYS A 11 9.33 0.17 -6.24
N LYS A 12 10.27 -0.76 -6.45
CA LYS A 12 10.08 -2.18 -6.13
C LYS A 12 9.86 -2.40 -4.63
N ALA A 13 10.65 -1.74 -3.79
CA ALA A 13 10.54 -1.86 -2.34
C ALA A 13 9.18 -1.36 -1.82
N ILE A 14 8.70 -0.22 -2.33
CA ILE A 14 7.35 0.30 -2.00
C ILE A 14 6.26 -0.69 -2.40
N ARG A 15 6.34 -1.21 -3.63
CA ARG A 15 5.37 -2.18 -4.15
C ARG A 15 5.29 -3.43 -3.25
N LEU A 16 6.44 -4.02 -2.95
CA LEU A 16 6.55 -5.19 -2.07
C LEU A 16 6.00 -4.88 -0.67
N ARG A 17 6.28 -3.68 -0.14
CA ARG A 17 5.79 -3.26 1.16
C ARG A 17 4.26 -3.12 1.20
N TYR A 18 3.62 -2.70 0.12
CA TYR A 18 2.16 -2.68 0.03
C TYR A 18 1.58 -4.10 -0.06
N GLU A 19 2.17 -4.96 -0.89
CA GLU A 19 1.74 -6.36 -1.01
C GLU A 19 1.79 -7.10 0.34
N LEU A 20 2.89 -6.94 1.10
CA LEU A 20 3.05 -7.56 2.43
C LEU A 20 2.01 -7.10 3.45
N MET A 21 1.47 -5.88 3.30
CA MET A 21 0.42 -5.37 4.19
C MET A 21 -0.99 -5.73 3.72
N GLY A 22 -1.15 -6.40 2.57
CA GLY A 22 -2.47 -6.58 1.95
C GLY A 22 -3.05 -5.29 1.39
N TRP A 23 -2.19 -4.40 0.88
CA TRP A 23 -2.58 -3.18 0.17
C TRP A 23 -2.36 -3.38 -1.33
N ASN A 24 -3.07 -2.60 -2.15
CA ASN A 24 -2.89 -2.62 -3.58
C ASN A 24 -1.51 -2.04 -3.94
N PRO A 25 -0.64 -2.80 -4.64
CA PRO A 25 0.73 -2.40 -4.95
C PRO A 25 0.86 -1.16 -5.84
N ASP A 26 -0.15 -0.86 -6.64
CA ASP A 26 -0.13 0.18 -7.66
C ASP A 26 -0.58 1.53 -7.12
N ASN A 27 -1.57 1.56 -6.22
CA ASN A 27 -2.13 2.78 -5.67
C ASN A 27 -1.93 2.97 -4.15
N GLY A 28 -1.44 1.93 -3.43
CA GLY A 28 -1.21 1.98 -2.00
C GLY A 28 -2.48 1.94 -1.13
N ILE A 29 -3.65 1.67 -1.71
CA ILE A 29 -4.91 1.61 -0.96
C ILE A 29 -5.02 0.22 -0.30
N PRO A 30 -5.27 0.13 1.02
CA PRO A 30 -5.55 -1.14 1.67
C PRO A 30 -6.72 -1.88 1.02
N THR A 31 -6.62 -3.21 0.91
CA THR A 31 -7.76 -3.99 0.43
C THR A 31 -8.95 -3.88 1.40
N PRO A 32 -10.20 -4.06 0.94
CA PRO A 32 -11.36 -4.09 1.82
C PRO A 32 -11.22 -5.11 2.96
N ALA A 33 -10.62 -6.29 2.66
CA ALA A 33 -10.33 -7.30 3.68
C ALA A 33 -9.38 -6.78 4.77
N LYS A 34 -8.33 -6.04 4.40
CA LYS A 34 -7.41 -5.43 5.36
C LYS A 34 -8.08 -4.33 6.19
N LEU A 35 -8.98 -3.54 5.61
CA LEU A 35 -9.74 -2.53 6.34
C LEU A 35 -10.68 -3.17 7.38
N ILE A 36 -11.38 -4.25 7.01
CA ILE A 36 -12.24 -5.01 7.94
C ILE A 36 -11.41 -5.63 9.07
N GLU A 37 -10.28 -6.25 8.76
CA GLU A 37 -9.35 -6.82 9.76
C GLU A 37 -8.92 -5.79 10.81
N LEU A 38 -8.75 -4.52 10.39
CA LEU A 38 -8.36 -3.41 11.25
C LEU A 38 -9.53 -2.71 11.95
N GLY A 39 -10.78 -3.13 11.72
CA GLY A 39 -11.97 -2.46 12.26
C GLY A 39 -12.24 -1.09 11.62
N LEU A 40 -11.85 -0.92 10.36
CA LEU A 40 -11.99 0.31 9.56
C LEU A 40 -12.97 0.12 8.40
N ASP A 41 -14.00 -0.71 8.59
CA ASP A 41 -15.03 -0.98 7.58
C ASP A 41 -15.70 0.30 7.05
N TRP A 42 -15.88 1.30 7.93
CA TRP A 42 -16.41 2.63 7.57
C TRP A 42 -15.58 3.36 6.48
N LEU A 43 -14.30 3.03 6.33
CA LEU A 43 -13.40 3.69 5.39
C LEU A 43 -13.49 3.13 3.97
N ILE A 44 -14.12 1.96 3.78
CA ILE A 44 -14.20 1.27 2.48
C ILE A 44 -14.89 2.14 1.42
N GLU A 45 -15.97 2.82 1.79
CA GLU A 45 -16.72 3.69 0.88
C GLU A 45 -15.93 4.95 0.51
N GLU A 46 -15.19 5.52 1.46
CA GLU A 46 -14.41 6.74 1.27
C GLU A 46 -13.21 6.55 0.36
N VAL A 47 -12.55 5.38 0.40
CA VAL A 47 -11.39 5.08 -0.47
C VAL A 47 -11.78 4.56 -1.85
N SER A 48 -13.07 4.25 -2.05
CA SER A 48 -13.62 3.77 -3.32
C SER A 48 -14.26 4.89 -4.16
N ARG A 49 -14.35 6.10 -3.61
CA ARG A 49 -14.88 7.30 -4.27
C ARG A 49 -13.82 7.96 -5.16
#